data_AF-A0A945A9F2-F1
#
_entry.id   AF-A0A945A9F2-F1
#
_cell.length_a   1.000
_cell.length_b   1.000
_cell.length_c   1.000
_cell.angle_alpha   90.00
_cell.angle_beta   90.00
_cell.angle_gamma   90.00
#
_symmetry.space_group_name_H-M   'P 1'
#
loop_
_entity.id
_entity.type
_entity.pdbx_description
1 polymer ?
#
loop_
_entity_poly.entity_id
_entity_poly.type
_entity_poly.pdbx_seq_one_letter_code
_entity_poly.pdbx_strand_id
1 'polypeptide(L)'
;MNRQQHMLMKILQKIRVFDGLEIHEAQTLLSCGRMQQFERAEIVYNYGDPSEDMLVLIKGRMKVMSKEGNPLVDISPGASTGEMGLFTCM
;
A
#
# COMPACT_ATOMS: atom_id res chain seq x y z
N MET A 1 13.51 -7.27 17.36
CA MET A 1 12.44 -6.47 16.71
C MET A 1 12.18 -5.22 17.53
N ASN A 2 12.20 -4.03 16.89
CA ASN A 2 11.80 -2.79 17.55
C ASN A 2 10.26 -2.63 17.55
N ARG A 3 9.72 -1.69 18.34
CA ARG A 3 8.26 -1.48 18.48
C ARG A 3 7.57 -1.12 17.15
N GLN A 4 8.26 -0.41 16.26
CA GLN A 4 7.72 -0.01 14.95
C GLN A 4 7.58 -1.21 14.01
N GLN A 5 8.59 -2.07 13.91
CA GLN A 5 8.55 -3.31 13.13
C GLN A 5 7.40 -4.22 13.58
N HIS A 6 7.16 -4.33 14.89
CA HIS A 6 6.06 -5.13 15.42
C HIS A 6 4.68 -4.58 15.02
N MET A 7 4.51 -3.25 14.97
CA MET A 7 3.28 -2.63 14.51
C MET A 7 3.07 -2.83 13.00
N LEU A 8 4.12 -2.62 12.20
CA LEU A 8 4.07 -2.82 10.75
C LEU A 8 3.73 -4.28 10.40
N MET A 9 4.31 -5.23 11.13
CA MET A 9 4.03 -6.65 10.92
C MET A 9 2.56 -6.99 11.19
N LYS A 10 1.95 -6.41 12.24
CA LYS A 10 0.51 -6.55 12.48
C LYS A 10 -0.37 -5.90 11.41
N ILE A 11 0.13 -4.87 10.73
CA ILE A 11 -0.58 -4.24 9.62
C ILE A 11 -0.48 -5.12 8.39
N LEU A 12 0.72 -5.58 8.03
CA LEU A 12 0.93 -6.48 6.88
C LEU A 12 0.10 -7.75 6.96
N GLN A 13 0.02 -8.37 8.14
CA GLN A 13 -0.80 -9.57 8.38
C GLN A 13 -2.31 -9.36 8.15
N LYS A 14 -2.79 -8.11 8.02
CA LYS A 14 -4.18 -7.80 7.73
C LYS A 14 -4.44 -7.49 6.25
N ILE A 15 -3.39 -7.41 5.45
CA ILE A 15 -3.49 -7.06 4.04
C ILE A 15 -3.70 -8.35 3.27
N ARG A 16 -4.85 -8.46 2.63
CA ARG A 16 -5.29 -9.68 1.94
C ARG A 16 -4.29 -10.19 0.90
N VAL A 17 -3.54 -9.28 0.28
CA VAL A 17 -2.56 -9.65 -0.75
C VAL A 17 -1.33 -10.36 -0.19
N PHE A 18 -1.13 -10.31 1.13
CA PHE A 18 -0.10 -11.02 1.86
C PHE A 18 -0.65 -12.18 2.69
N ASP A 19 -1.94 -12.54 2.49
CA ASP A 19 -2.53 -13.72 3.12
C ASP A 19 -1.75 -14.97 2.68
N GLY A 20 -1.27 -15.75 3.65
CA GLY A 20 -0.50 -16.97 3.41
C GLY A 20 1.01 -16.82 3.56
N LEU A 21 1.54 -15.59 3.71
CA LEU A 21 2.94 -15.41 4.06
C LEU A 21 3.23 -15.88 5.49
N GLU A 22 4.30 -16.65 5.65
CA GLU A 22 4.86 -16.96 6.95
C GLU A 22 5.48 -15.70 7.59
N ILE A 23 5.65 -15.76 8.92
CA ILE A 23 6.25 -14.68 9.71
C ILE A 23 7.61 -14.24 9.15
N HIS A 24 8.45 -15.19 8.73
CA HIS A 24 9.78 -14.91 8.22
C HIS A 24 9.77 -14.28 6.81
N GLU A 25 8.81 -14.66 5.96
CA GLU A 25 8.60 -14.08 4.63
C GLU A 25 8.08 -12.65 4.75
N ALA A 26 7.11 -12.41 5.64
CA ALA A 26 6.61 -11.07 5.93
C ALA A 26 7.71 -10.15 6.50
N GLN A 27 8.63 -10.67 7.33
CA GLN A 27 9.80 -9.91 7.79
C GLN A 27 10.75 -9.54 6.64
N THR A 28 10.97 -10.48 5.71
CA THR A 28 11.78 -10.23 4.53
C THR A 28 11.15 -9.14 3.67
N LEU A 29 9.84 -9.21 3.43
CA LEU A 29 9.10 -8.19 2.70
C LEU A 29 9.17 -6.80 3.37
N LEU A 30 9.03 -6.74 4.70
CA LEU A 30 9.23 -5.48 5.45
C LEU A 30 10.62 -4.90 5.28
N SER A 31 11.65 -5.73 5.11
CA SER A 31 13.02 -5.25 4.91
C SER A 31 13.25 -4.62 3.53
N CYS A 32 12.43 -4.97 2.54
CA CYS A 32 12.46 -4.38 1.20
C CYS A 32 11.65 -3.07 1.10
N GLY A 33 10.69 -2.86 2.01
CA GLY A 33 9.83 -1.68 2.02
C GLY A 33 10.50 -0.46 2.65
N ARG A 34 10.04 0.73 2.25
CA ARG A 34 10.40 2.00 2.89
C ARG A 34 9.14 2.76 3.34
N MET A 35 9.27 3.53 4.42
CA MET A 35 8.21 4.45 4.82
C MET A 35 8.24 5.66 3.90
N GLN A 36 7.10 5.97 3.28
CA GLN A 36 6.91 7.15 2.45
C GLN A 36 5.78 8.01 3.03
N GLN A 37 5.99 9.31 3.04
CA GLN A 37 5.00 10.30 3.45
C GLN A 37 4.54 11.08 2.23
N PHE A 38 3.26 11.41 2.20
CA PHE A 38 2.64 12.21 1.16
C PHE A 38 1.92 13.37 1.83
N GLU A 39 1.96 14.53 1.17
CA GLU A 39 1.27 15.72 1.62
C GLU A 39 -0.23 15.63 1.35
N ARG A 40 -0.99 16.49 2.03
CA ARG A 40 -2.44 16.56 1.81
C ARG A 40 -2.71 16.95 0.36
N ALA A 41 -3.56 16.16 -0.31
CA ALA A 41 -3.95 16.33 -1.71
C ALA A 41 -2.82 16.10 -2.74
N GLU A 42 -1.69 15.53 -2.30
CA GLU A 42 -0.68 15.01 -3.23
C GLU A 42 -1.25 13.84 -4.04
N ILE A 43 -0.96 13.81 -5.33
CA ILE A 43 -1.35 12.72 -6.23
C ILE A 43 -0.28 11.63 -6.14
N VAL A 44 -0.66 10.48 -5.60
CA VAL A 44 0.24 9.33 -5.42
C VAL A 44 0.40 8.52 -6.71
N TYR A 45 -0.69 8.34 -7.46
CA TYR A 45 -0.71 7.67 -8.75
C TYR A 45 -1.59 8.45 -9.72
N ASN A 46 -1.18 8.55 -10.99
CA ASN A 46 -2.08 8.95 -12.06
C ASN A 46 -2.62 7.72 -12.78
N TYR A 47 -3.84 7.85 -13.30
CA TYR A 47 -4.40 6.82 -14.15
C TYR A 47 -3.54 6.65 -15.41
N GLY A 48 -3.16 5.41 -15.72
CA GLY A 48 -2.46 5.03 -16.95
C GLY A 48 -0.94 5.11 -16.84
N ASP A 49 -0.40 5.65 -15.74
CA ASP A 49 1.03 5.59 -15.47
C ASP A 49 1.44 4.13 -15.16
N PRO A 50 2.63 3.69 -15.57
CA PRO A 50 3.16 2.40 -15.16
C PRO A 50 3.35 2.39 -13.64
N SER A 51 3.01 1.27 -13.01
CA SER A 51 3.25 1.09 -11.57
C SER A 51 4.63 0.50 -11.37
N GLU A 52 5.49 1.20 -10.64
CA GLU A 52 6.82 0.71 -10.26
C GLU A 52 6.85 0.19 -8.82
N ASP A 53 5.81 0.47 -8.05
CA ASP A 53 5.67 0.09 -6.66
C ASP A 53 4.22 -0.26 -6.29
N MET A 54 4.08 -0.77 -5.06
CA MET A 54 2.81 -0.91 -4.36
C MET A 54 2.95 -0.23 -3.01
N LEU A 55 1.85 0.34 -2.52
CA LEU A 55 1.84 1.05 -1.25
C LEU A 55 0.82 0.44 -0.30
N VAL A 56 1.16 0.49 0.99
CA VAL A 56 0.26 0.14 2.08
C VAL A 56 -0.04 1.40 2.87
N LEU A 57 -1.32 1.73 3.01
CA LEU A 57 -1.71 2.89 3.80
C LEU A 57 -1.56 2.58 5.30
N ILE A 58 -0.57 3.17 5.95
CA ILE A 58 -0.32 2.98 7.39
C ILE A 58 -1.13 3.96 8.24
N LYS A 59 -1.27 5.21 7.78
CA LYS A 59 -1.97 6.28 8.48
C LYS A 59 -2.50 7.31 7.49
N GLY A 60 -3.67 7.88 7.77
CA GLY A 60 -4.29 8.92 6.96
C GLY A 60 -5.48 8.37 6.18
N ARG A 61 -5.83 9.06 5.10
CA ARG A 61 -6.88 8.66 4.15
C ARG A 61 -6.39 8.98 2.74
N MET A 62 -6.62 8.04 1.84
CA MET A 62 -6.38 8.24 0.42
C MET A 62 -7.69 8.03 -0.31
N LYS A 63 -7.86 8.70 -1.45
CA LYS A 63 -9.09 8.64 -2.23
C LYS A 63 -8.76 8.31 -3.67
N VAL A 64 -9.50 7.37 -4.23
CA VAL A 64 -9.45 7.06 -5.65
C VAL A 64 -10.42 7.99 -6.36
N MET A 65 -9.92 8.67 -7.38
CA MET A 65 -10.69 9.61 -8.19
C MET A 65 -10.87 9.02 -9.59
N SER A 66 -12.02 9.25 -10.22
CA SER A 66 -12.23 8.96 -11.63
C SER A 66 -11.43 9.94 -12.50
N LYS A 67 -11.30 9.64 -13.80
CA LYS A 67 -10.66 10.56 -14.76
C LYS A 67 -11.34 11.92 -14.81
N GLU A 68 -12.64 11.96 -14.55
CA GLU A 68 -13.48 13.15 -14.52
C GLU A 68 -13.42 13.89 -13.17
N GLY A 69 -12.61 13.40 -12.21
CA GLY A 69 -12.44 14.02 -10.90
C GLY A 69 -13.54 13.68 -9.89
N ASN A 70 -14.32 12.63 -10.12
CA ASN A 70 -15.34 12.18 -9.17
C ASN A 70 -14.75 11.20 -8.14
N PRO A 71 -15.11 11.30 -6.85
CA PRO A 71 -14.67 10.33 -5.85
C PRO A 71 -15.27 8.95 -6.12
N LEU A 72 -14.43 7.93 -6.23
CA LEU A 72 -14.87 6.54 -6.45
C LEU A 72 -14.88 5.73 -5.14
N VAL A 73 -13.76 5.74 -4.41
CA VAL A 73 -13.62 4.99 -3.16
C VAL A 73 -12.59 5.64 -2.24
N ASP A 74 -12.82 5.55 -0.93
CA ASP A 74 -11.84 5.92 0.09
C ASP A 74 -11.03 4.68 0.51
N ILE A 75 -9.71 4.81 0.49
CA ILE A 75 -8.76 3.80 0.96
C ILE A 75 -8.44 4.10 2.43
N SER A 76 -8.69 3.10 3.27
CA SER A 76 -8.48 3.18 4.73
C SER A 76 -7.16 2.52 5.15
N PRO A 77 -6.59 2.88 6.32
CA PRO A 77 -5.38 2.25 6.81
C PRO A 77 -5.48 0.72 6.87
N GLY A 78 -4.42 0.04 6.43
CA GLY A 78 -4.37 -1.42 6.29
C GLY A 78 -4.78 -1.95 4.92
N ALA A 79 -5.19 -1.09 3.98
CA ALA A 79 -5.39 -1.46 2.58
C ALA A 79 -4.11 -1.22 1.75
N SER A 80 -3.95 -2.01 0.68
CA SER A 80 -2.93 -1.83 -0.34
C SER A 80 -3.48 -1.10 -1.57
N THR A 81 -2.58 -0.51 -2.36
CA THR A 81 -2.85 0.06 -3.69
C THR A 81 -1.64 -0.14 -4.61
N GLY A 82 -1.85 -0.08 -5.93
CA GLY A 82 -0.77 -0.27 -6.92
C GLY A 82 -0.35 -1.73 -7.10
N GLU A 83 -0.92 -2.65 -6.31
CA GLU A 83 -0.56 -4.07 -6.35
C GLU A 83 -0.82 -4.71 -7.71
N MET A 84 -1.87 -4.25 -8.42
CA MET A 84 -2.20 -4.76 -9.75
C MET A 84 -1.11 -4.45 -10.77
N GLY A 85 -0.46 -3.30 -10.68
CA GLY A 85 0.61 -2.93 -11.59
C GLY A 85 1.89 -3.74 -11.35
N LEU A 86 2.13 -4.23 -10.14
CA LEU A 86 3.23 -5.14 -9.85
C LEU A 86 2.90 -6.60 -10.21
N PHE A 87 1.71 -7.09 -9.85
CA PHE A 87 1.37 -8.51 -10.00
C PHE A 87 0.83 -8.87 -11.39
N THR A 88 0.24 -7.92 -12.10
CA THR A 88 -0.46 -8.17 -13.37
C THR A 88 0.21 -7.49 -14.56
N CYS A 89 1.47 -7.06 -14.45
CA CYS A 89 2.22 -6.58 -15.61
C CYS A 89 2.24 -7.68 -16.68
N MET A 90 1.39 -7.51 -17.69
CA MET A 90 1.33 -8.21 -18.97
C MET A 90 1.53 -7.19 -20.08
#